data_AF-A0A7S0HAY1-F1
#
_entry.id   AF-A0A7S0HAY1-F1
#
_cell.length_a   1.000
_cell.length_b   1.000
_cell.length_c   1.000
_cell.angle_alpha   90.00
_cell.angle_beta   90.00
_cell.angle_gamma   90.00
#
_symmetry.space_group_name_H-M   'P 1'
#
loop_
_entity.id
_entity.type
_entity.pdbx_description
1 polymer ?
#
loop_
_entity_poly.entity_id
_entity_poly.type
_entity_poly.pdbx_seq_one_letter_code
_entity_poly.pdbx_strand_id
1 'polypeptide(L)'
;GGAWGFAHATCICLPRSPGPRCEELLIFQCGLAGGEVCVYTCSASAPPRKSQTKRLHWGCVTCLAASERPNGLFDVHLITGGADGCVKIWKLLLKQSTLLDRQVKLSNAPIPVLPVAVLQSHTSPVTCLSVCMPMDL
;
A
#
# COMPACT_ATOMS: atom_id res chain seq x y z
N GLY A 1 9.77 15.51 -20.44
CA GLY A 1 9.21 15.72 -19.10
C GLY A 1 7.74 15.38 -19.15
N GLY A 2 7.35 14.21 -18.65
CA GLY A 2 5.94 13.84 -18.50
C GLY A 2 5.52 14.19 -17.09
N ALA A 3 4.55 15.09 -16.94
CA ALA A 3 3.94 15.39 -15.65
C ALA A 3 3.15 14.16 -15.19
N TRP A 4 3.64 13.47 -14.16
CA TRP A 4 2.87 12.43 -13.47
C TRP A 4 1.79 13.15 -12.65
N GLY A 5 0.60 13.28 -13.21
CA GLY A 5 -0.59 13.66 -12.44
C GLY A 5 -0.95 12.52 -11.50
N PHE A 6 -0.85 12.76 -10.20
CA PHE A 6 -1.19 11.78 -9.18
C PHE A 6 -2.68 11.90 -8.83
N ALA A 7 -3.40 10.78 -8.87
CA ALA A 7 -4.84 10.78 -8.67
C ALA A 7 -5.19 10.59 -7.19
N HIS A 8 -4.58 9.58 -6.57
CA HIS A 8 -4.87 9.17 -5.20
C HIS A 8 -3.59 8.70 -4.51
N ALA A 9 -3.47 9.03 -3.22
CA ALA A 9 -2.43 8.54 -2.34
C ALA A 9 -3.06 8.07 -1.02
N THR A 10 -2.54 6.98 -0.48
CA THR A 10 -2.88 6.50 0.87
C THR A 10 -1.59 6.16 1.62
N CYS A 11 -1.62 6.24 2.94
CA CYS A 11 -0.44 5.99 3.75
C CYS A 11 -0.76 5.11 4.96
N ILE A 12 0.22 4.31 5.37
CA ILE A 12 0.17 3.50 6.59
C ILE A 12 1.36 3.88 7.46
N CYS A 13 1.05 4.35 8.66
CA CYS A 13 2.02 4.64 9.70
C CYS A 13 2.36 3.33 10.43
N LEU A 14 3.62 2.91 10.41
CA LEU A 14 4.01 1.68 11.09
C LEU A 14 4.73 2.02 12.41
N PRO A 15 4.19 1.60 13.56
CA PRO A 15 4.84 1.85 14.85
C PRO A 15 6.08 0.95 15.00
N ARG A 16 7.21 1.51 15.44
CA ARG A 16 8.30 0.72 16.03
C ARG A 16 7.91 0.41 17.48
N SER A 17 7.86 -0.87 17.85
CA SER A 17 7.64 -1.23 19.25
C SER A 17 8.88 -0.88 20.11
N PRO A 18 8.71 -0.54 21.40
CA PRO A 18 7.58 0.14 22.02
C PRO A 18 7.88 1.66 22.13
N GLY A 19 7.19 2.49 21.36
CA GLY A 19 7.26 3.94 21.51
C GLY A 19 6.22 4.66 20.65
N PRO A 20 5.73 5.85 21.05
CA PRO A 20 4.66 6.57 20.35
C PRO A 20 5.09 7.23 19.03
N ARG A 21 6.31 6.95 18.53
CA ARG A 21 6.86 7.63 17.36
C ARG A 21 6.72 6.75 16.12
N CYS A 22 5.93 7.21 15.16
CA CYS A 22 5.93 6.70 13.79
C CYS A 22 7.25 7.12 13.13
N GLU A 23 8.20 6.18 13.00
CA GLU A 23 9.50 6.47 12.37
C GLU A 23 9.54 6.06 10.90
N GLU A 24 8.65 5.15 10.46
CA GLU A 24 8.54 4.74 9.07
C GLU A 24 7.08 4.79 8.58
N LEU A 25 6.89 5.38 7.41
CA LEU A 25 5.59 5.58 6.75
C LEU A 25 5.65 4.95 5.36
N LEU A 26 4.72 4.04 5.07
CA LEU A 26 4.50 3.54 3.72
C LEU A 26 3.51 4.45 3.02
N ILE A 27 3.86 4.92 1.83
CA ILE A 27 2.96 5.71 0.99
C ILE A 27 2.72 4.93 -0.30
N PHE A 28 1.45 4.69 -0.60
CA PHE A 28 0.99 4.10 -1.86
C PHE A 28 0.39 5.20 -2.70
N GLN A 29 0.85 5.31 -3.94
CA GLN A 29 0.42 6.36 -4.85
C GLN A 29 0.11 5.75 -6.21
N CYS A 30 -1.06 6.07 -6.76
CA CYS A 30 -1.38 5.72 -8.14
C CYS A 30 -1.32 6.94 -9.05
N GLY A 31 -0.79 6.72 -10.25
CA GLY A 31 -0.84 7.69 -11.32
C GLY A 31 -2.16 7.59 -12.10
N LEU A 32 -2.57 8.70 -12.70
CA LEU A 32 -3.73 8.77 -13.58
C LEU A 32 -3.61 7.91 -14.86
N ALA A 33 -2.41 7.43 -15.19
CA ALA A 33 -2.15 6.64 -16.40
C ALA A 33 -1.40 5.34 -16.06
N GLY A 34 -1.86 4.22 -16.65
CA GLY A 34 -1.06 2.98 -16.74
C GLY A 34 -1.43 1.83 -15.79
N GLY A 35 -2.36 2.03 -14.86
CA GLY A 35 -2.77 0.97 -13.92
C GLY A 35 -1.70 0.57 -12.91
N GLU A 36 -0.75 1.47 -12.70
CA GLU A 36 0.42 1.27 -11.86
C GLU A 36 0.24 1.93 -10.49
N VAL A 37 0.72 1.24 -9.47
CA VAL A 37 0.88 1.77 -8.12
C VAL A 37 2.36 1.83 -7.82
N CYS A 38 2.79 3.01 -7.36
CA CYS A 38 4.11 3.25 -6.83
C CYS A 38 4.05 3.14 -5.30
N VAL A 39 5.02 2.41 -4.75
CA VAL A 39 5.22 2.28 -3.31
C VAL A 39 6.41 3.13 -2.93
N TYR A 40 6.23 3.98 -1.94
CA TYR A 40 7.27 4.81 -1.37
C TYR A 40 7.47 4.45 0.10
N THR A 41 8.72 4.42 0.51
CA THR A 41 9.11 4.31 1.91
C THR A 41 9.60 5.66 2.39
N CYS A 42 9.05 6.13 3.50
CA CYS A 42 9.49 7.36 4.15
C CYS A 42 10.02 7.01 5.53
N SER A 43 11.09 7.69 5.92
CA SER A 43 11.63 7.62 7.27
C SER A 43 11.64 9.03 7.86
N ALA A 44 11.48 9.16 9.17
CA ALA A 44 11.54 10.46 9.84
C ALA A 44 12.81 11.27 9.51
N SER A 45 13.92 10.58 9.18
CA SER A 45 15.20 11.21 8.88
C SER A 45 15.53 11.31 7.39
N ALA A 46 14.63 10.92 6.47
CA ALA A 46 14.93 10.89 5.05
C ALA A 46 13.70 11.19 4.16
N PRO A 47 13.89 11.83 2.99
CA PRO A 47 12.80 12.04 2.05
C PRO A 47 12.20 10.72 1.56
N PRO A 48 10.94 10.72 1.09
CA PRO A 48 10.30 9.55 0.49
C PRO A 48 11.16 8.94 -0.62
N ARG A 49 11.45 7.65 -0.51
CA ARG A 49 12.17 6.89 -1.53
C ARG A 49 11.20 5.97 -2.26
N LYS A 50 11.19 6.03 -3.59
CA LYS A 50 10.43 5.08 -4.40
C LYS A 50 11.05 3.69 -4.24
N SER A 51 10.27 2.75 -3.71
CA SER A 51 10.71 1.37 -3.48
C SER A 51 10.32 0.48 -4.68
N GLN A 52 9.06 0.53 -5.11
CA GLN A 52 8.54 -0.35 -6.16
C GLN A 52 7.55 0.38 -7.06
N THR A 53 7.48 -0.03 -8.34
CA THR A 53 6.32 0.24 -9.22
C THR A 53 5.73 -1.11 -9.62
N LYS A 54 4.42 -1.26 -9.54
CA LYS A 54 3.74 -2.48 -9.98
C LYS A 54 2.45 -2.14 -10.72
N ARG A 55 2.27 -2.75 -11.89
CA ARG A 55 0.97 -2.74 -12.59
C ARG A 55 0.01 -3.67 -11.86
N LEU A 56 -1.06 -3.12 -11.31
CA LEU A 56 -2.06 -3.84 -10.52
C LEU A 56 -3.37 -4.04 -11.28
N HIS A 57 -3.74 -3.11 -12.16
CA HIS A 57 -5.02 -3.14 -12.91
C HIS A 57 -4.81 -3.08 -14.42
N TRP A 58 -5.80 -3.58 -15.17
CA TRP A 58 -5.85 -3.43 -16.64
C TRP A 58 -6.53 -2.10 -16.99
N GLY A 59 -5.79 -1.01 -16.81
CA GLY A 59 -6.32 0.36 -16.87
C GLY A 59 -6.04 1.10 -15.58
N CYS A 60 -6.39 2.39 -15.52
CA CYS A 60 -5.98 3.27 -14.43
C CYS A 60 -6.47 2.78 -13.06
N VAL A 61 -5.61 2.89 -12.05
CA VAL A 61 -6.01 2.69 -10.66
C VAL A 61 -6.68 3.97 -10.20
N THR A 62 -7.96 3.88 -9.89
CA THR A 62 -8.86 5.01 -9.63
C THR A 62 -9.05 5.26 -8.14
N CYS A 63 -8.81 4.27 -7.29
CA CYS A 63 -8.88 4.44 -5.84
C CYS A 63 -7.97 3.46 -5.10
N LEU A 64 -7.52 3.86 -3.91
CA LEU A 64 -6.60 3.12 -3.05
C LEU A 64 -7.07 3.23 -1.60
N ALA A 65 -6.95 2.12 -0.87
CA ALA A 65 -7.09 2.10 0.58
C ALA A 65 -6.13 1.06 1.17
N ALA A 66 -5.78 1.21 2.43
CA ALA A 66 -4.86 0.28 3.07
C ALA A 66 -5.28 -0.02 4.51
N SER A 67 -4.91 -1.20 4.99
CA SER A 67 -5.29 -1.75 6.28
C SER A 67 -4.11 -2.40 6.93
N GLU A 68 -3.95 -2.19 8.23
CA GLU A 68 -3.00 -2.91 9.06
C GLU A 68 -3.75 -3.78 10.07
N ARG A 69 -3.24 -4.98 10.34
CA ARG A 69 -3.68 -5.79 11.46
C ARG A 69 -2.56 -5.89 12.50
N PRO A 70 -2.80 -5.55 13.77
CA PRO A 70 -1.82 -5.65 14.84
C PRO A 70 -1.74 -7.10 15.37
N ASN A 71 -1.38 -8.08 14.53
CA ASN A 71 -1.23 -9.48 14.94
C ASN A 71 0.22 -9.91 15.17
N GLY A 72 1.13 -8.97 15.47
CA GLY A 72 2.54 -9.22 15.79
C GLY A 72 3.44 -9.49 14.57
N LEU A 73 2.86 -9.81 13.43
CA LEU A 73 3.47 -9.71 12.11
C LEU A 73 2.85 -8.49 11.44
N PHE A 74 3.64 -7.61 10.84
CA PHE A 74 3.10 -6.44 10.15
C PHE A 74 2.36 -6.88 8.88
N ASP A 75 1.09 -7.27 9.04
CA ASP A 75 0.20 -7.80 7.99
C ASP A 75 -0.62 -6.64 7.39
N VAL A 76 -0.11 -6.10 6.30
CA VAL A 76 -0.72 -4.97 5.61
C VAL A 76 -1.53 -5.45 4.41
N HIS A 77 -2.79 -5.05 4.34
CA HIS A 77 -3.61 -5.25 3.16
C HIS A 77 -3.71 -3.94 2.38
N LEU A 78 -3.29 -3.96 1.11
CA LEU A 78 -3.55 -2.89 0.16
C LEU A 78 -4.79 -3.27 -0.65
N ILE A 79 -5.75 -2.36 -0.76
CA ILE A 79 -6.96 -2.52 -1.55
C ILE A 79 -6.91 -1.50 -2.69
N THR A 80 -7.04 -1.97 -3.92
CA THR A 80 -6.98 -1.12 -5.11
C THR A 80 -8.25 -1.31 -5.94
N GLY A 81 -8.83 -0.20 -6.40
CA GLY A 81 -9.92 -0.20 -7.38
C GLY A 81 -9.46 0.41 -8.69
N GLY A 82 -9.94 -0.12 -9.81
CA GLY A 82 -9.47 0.28 -11.14
C GLY A 82 -10.58 0.54 -12.15
N ALA A 83 -10.15 1.10 -13.29
CA ALA A 83 -10.97 1.28 -14.49
C ALA A 83 -11.39 -0.05 -15.16
N ASP A 84 -10.76 -1.16 -14.78
CA ASP A 84 -11.16 -2.52 -15.17
C ASP A 84 -12.38 -3.04 -14.39
N GLY A 85 -13.01 -2.20 -13.56
CA GLY A 85 -14.19 -2.57 -12.75
C GLY A 85 -13.87 -3.55 -11.62
N CYS A 86 -12.59 -3.84 -11.39
CA CYS A 86 -12.16 -4.79 -10.37
C CYS A 86 -11.74 -4.04 -9.09
N VAL A 87 -11.97 -4.69 -7.95
CA VAL A 87 -11.27 -4.39 -6.69
C VAL A 87 -10.30 -5.53 -6.42
N LYS A 88 -9.03 -5.22 -6.17
CA LYS A 88 -7.99 -6.21 -5.88
C LYS A 88 -7.44 -6.01 -4.48
N ILE A 89 -7.26 -7.12 -3.77
CA ILE A 89 -6.73 -7.14 -2.41
C ILE A 89 -5.34 -7.75 -2.45
N TRP A 90 -4.36 -7.04 -1.92
CA TRP A 90 -2.96 -7.43 -1.91
C TRP A 90 -2.49 -7.57 -0.48
N LYS A 91 -1.91 -8.72 -0.15
CA LYS A 91 -1.28 -8.96 1.14
C LYS A 91 0.21 -8.61 1.05
N LEU A 92 0.62 -7.61 1.81
CA LEU A 92 2.01 -7.15 1.89
C LEU A 92 2.63 -7.77 3.14
N LEU A 93 3.62 -8.64 2.92
CA LEU A 93 4.36 -9.28 4.00
C LEU A 93 5.58 -8.42 4.33
N LEU A 94 5.49 -7.68 5.43
CA LEU A 94 6.59 -6.90 5.96
C LEU A 94 7.45 -7.83 6.83
N LYS A 95 8.67 -8.15 6.36
CA LYS A 95 9.62 -8.96 7.13
C LYS A 95 10.27 -8.09 8.21
N GLN A 96 10.16 -8.53 9.46
CA GLN A 96 11.02 -8.02 10.53
C GLN A 96 12.39 -8.68 10.38
N SER A 97 13.44 -7.93 10.03
CA SER A 97 14.80 -8.47 10.03
C SER A 97 15.29 -8.58 11.47
N THR A 98 15.51 -9.81 11.94
CA THR A 98 15.86 -10.12 13.34
C THR A 98 17.37 -10.24 13.62
N LEU A 99 18.24 -9.78 12.72
CA LEU A 99 19.68 -9.87 12.94
C LEU A 99 20.30 -8.51 13.27
N LEU A 100 20.51 -8.31 14.58
CA LEU A 100 21.39 -7.35 15.26
C LEU A 100 21.10 -5.84 15.13
N ASP A 101 20.34 -5.40 14.13
CA ASP A 101 19.79 -4.05 14.10
C ASP A 101 18.32 -4.12 14.51
N ARG A 102 17.93 -3.39 15.57
CA ARG A 102 16.52 -3.14 15.95
C ARG A 102 15.75 -2.33 14.89
N GLN A 103 16.22 -2.34 13.64
CA GLN A 103 15.57 -1.72 12.51
C GLN A 103 14.72 -2.75 11.79
N VAL A 104 13.40 -2.59 11.88
CA VAL A 104 12.52 -3.11 10.82
C VAL A 104 12.94 -2.37 9.55
N LYS A 105 13.70 -3.02 8.65
CA LYS A 105 13.93 -2.45 7.32
C LYS A 105 12.73 -2.83 6.46
N LEU A 106 11.77 -1.91 6.36
CA LEU A 106 10.61 -2.03 5.46
C LEU A 106 10.97 -1.91 3.98
N SER A 107 12.27 -1.74 3.64
CA SER A 107 12.69 -1.15 2.37
C SER A 107 12.32 -1.93 1.11
N ASN A 108 11.78 -3.15 1.20
CA ASN A 108 11.52 -4.02 0.04
C ASN A 108 10.31 -4.95 0.19
N ALA A 109 9.28 -4.64 0.97
CA ALA A 109 8.12 -5.53 1.03
C ALA A 109 7.45 -5.60 -0.35
N PRO A 110 7.57 -6.73 -1.08
CA PRO A 110 7.16 -6.76 -2.46
C PRO A 110 5.64 -6.87 -2.52
N ILE A 111 5.01 -6.04 -3.35
CA ILE A 111 3.65 -6.33 -3.79
C ILE A 111 3.70 -7.68 -4.52
N PRO A 112 2.94 -8.70 -4.09
CA PRO A 112 2.95 -10.01 -4.72
C PRO A 112 2.54 -9.91 -6.20
N VAL A 113 2.93 -10.91 -6.99
CA VAL A 113 2.62 -10.94 -8.43
C VAL A 113 1.11 -11.01 -8.66
N LEU A 114 0.39 -11.71 -7.78
CA LEU A 114 -1.05 -11.90 -7.85
C LEU A 114 -1.73 -11.33 -6.60
N PRO A 115 -2.93 -10.76 -6.75
CA PRO A 115 -3.74 -10.37 -5.61
C PRO A 115 -4.22 -11.62 -4.87
N VAL A 116 -4.43 -11.48 -3.56
CA VAL A 116 -5.04 -12.53 -2.73
C VAL A 116 -6.50 -12.73 -3.08
N ALA A 117 -7.18 -11.65 -3.48
CA ALA A 117 -8.55 -11.70 -3.95
C ALA A 117 -8.79 -10.67 -5.06
N VAL A 118 -9.66 -11.04 -6.00
CA VAL A 118 -10.21 -10.15 -7.03
C VAL A 118 -11.72 -10.14 -6.88
N LEU A 119 -12.28 -8.97 -6.64
CA LEU A 119 -13.72 -8.75 -6.57
C LEU A 119 -14.16 -8.08 -7.88
N GLN A 120 -15.01 -8.77 -8.64
CA GLN A 120 -15.46 -8.33 -9.97
C GLN A 120 -16.97 -8.07 -9.99
N SER A 121 -17.46 -7.29 -9.03
CA SER A 121 -18.89 -6.95 -8.94
C SER A 121 -19.27 -5.73 -9.77
N HIS A 122 -18.32 -4.86 -10.11
CA HIS A 122 -18.61 -3.62 -10.83
C HIS A 122 -18.42 -3.79 -12.33
N THR A 123 -19.43 -3.40 -13.11
CA THR A 123 -19.36 -3.32 -14.58
C THR A 123 -18.79 -1.99 -15.07
N SER A 124 -18.44 -1.09 -14.15
CA SER A 124 -17.93 0.26 -14.39
C SER A 124 -16.72 0.54 -13.50
N PRO A 125 -15.88 1.55 -13.81
CA PRO A 125 -14.73 1.93 -13.01
C PRO A 125 -15.07 2.12 -11.52
N VAL A 126 -14.24 1.56 -10.64
CA VAL A 126 -14.41 1.73 -9.19
C VAL A 126 -13.89 3.11 -8.78
N THR A 127 -14.77 4.04 -8.43
CA THR A 127 -14.37 5.45 -8.22
C THR A 127 -13.88 5.77 -6.81
N CYS A 128 -14.30 4.98 -5.81
CA CYS A 128 -13.93 5.22 -4.42
C CYS A 128 -13.90 3.91 -3.63
N LEU A 129 -13.05 3.88 -2.60
CA LEU A 129 -12.94 2.80 -1.64
C LEU A 129 -12.69 3.39 -0.26
N SER A 130 -13.28 2.78 0.75
CA SER A 130 -13.00 3.05 2.16
C SER A 130 -12.84 1.70 2.86
N VAL A 131 -11.92 1.64 3.82
CA VAL A 131 -11.73 0.45 4.65
C VAL A 131 -12.07 0.83 6.08
N CYS A 132 -12.99 0.08 6.68
CA CYS A 132 -13.30 0.19 8.10
C CYS A 132 -12.42 -0.81 8.86
N MET A 133 -11.60 -0.32 9.80
CA MET A 133 -10.95 -1.21 10.77
C MET A 133 -11.94 -1.42 11.92
N PRO A 134 -12.22 -2.66 12.32
CA PRO A 134 -12.85 -2.88 13.62
C PRO A 134 -11.92 -2.30 14.69
N MET A 135 -12.46 -1.48 15.59
CA MET A 135 -11.76 -1.21 16.85
C MET A 135 -11.85 -2.49 17.68
N ASP A 136 -10.72 -3.10 18.00
CA ASP A 136 -10.67 -4.13 19.02
C ASP A 136 -11.15 -3.48 20.33
N LEU A 137 -12.34 -3.86 20.80
CA LEU A 137 -12.96 -3.43 22.07
C LEU A 137 -12.27 -4.09 23.27
#